data_AF-X1BTS6-F1
#
_entry.id   AF-X1BTS6-F1
#
_cell.length_a   1.000
_cell.length_b   1.000
_cell.length_c   1.000
_cell.angle_alpha   90.00
_cell.angle_beta   90.00
_cell.angle_gamma   90.00
#
_symmetry.space_group_name_H-M   'P 1'
#
loop_
_entity.id
_entity.type
_entity.pdbx_description
1 polymer ?
#
loop_
_entity_poly.entity_id
_entity_poly.type
_entity_poly.pdbx_seq_one_letter_code
_entity_poly.pdbx_strand_id
1 'polypeptide(L)'
;MININILIITGIQSLQTAQKIANETENHFIDVLKAAISVSAFLTEDLTNQLLLEEKLNQYDIILLPGFIQWDTSNLEKKFSIPIRKGPRFLSDLHSILKKVEDLNLSNTIPACDLLKFSGEDQYEEIVKN
;
A
#
# COMPACT_ATOMS: atom_id res chain seq x y z
N MET A 1 -8.61 -17.29 -5.20
CA MET A 1 -7.88 -16.20 -4.55
C MET A 1 -6.48 -16.69 -4.29
N ILE A 2 -5.49 -15.98 -4.79
CA ILE A 2 -4.08 -16.32 -4.56
C ILE A 2 -3.67 -15.52 -3.33
N ASN A 3 -3.25 -16.20 -2.26
CA ASN A 3 -2.74 -15.47 -1.11
C ASN A 3 -1.42 -14.82 -1.50
N ILE A 4 -1.34 -13.49 -1.39
CA ILE A 4 -0.11 -12.73 -1.59
C ILE A 4 0.43 -12.22 -0.26
N ASN A 5 1.74 -11.98 -0.24
CA ASN A 5 2.50 -11.48 0.90
C ASN A 5 2.75 -9.99 0.73
N ILE A 6 2.22 -9.18 1.65
CA ILE A 6 2.22 -7.72 1.57
C ILE A 6 3.03 -7.16 2.73
N LEU A 7 3.93 -6.22 2.44
CA LEU A 7 4.59 -5.39 3.45
C LEU A 7 3.96 -4.00 3.44
N ILE A 8 3.46 -3.52 4.59
CA ILE A 8 2.94 -2.17 4.75
C ILE A 8 3.94 -1.35 5.57
N ILE A 9 4.38 -0.20 5.06
CA ILE A 9 5.21 0.75 5.83
C ILE A 9 4.34 1.86 6.41
N THR A 10 4.45 2.11 7.71
CA THR A 10 3.67 3.15 8.38
C THR A 10 4.43 3.86 9.49
N GLY A 11 3.92 5.01 9.93
CA GLY A 11 4.47 5.77 11.04
C GLY A 11 4.00 5.26 12.41
N ILE A 12 4.63 5.75 13.47
CA ILE A 12 4.41 5.31 14.86
C ILE A 12 2.93 5.40 15.27
N GLN A 13 2.25 6.51 14.96
CA GLN A 13 0.87 6.72 15.40
C GLN A 13 -0.13 5.77 14.75
N SER A 14 0.16 5.31 13.53
CA SER A 14 -0.72 4.46 12.73
C SER A 14 -0.41 2.97 12.87
N LEU A 15 0.68 2.61 13.57
CA LEU A 15 1.18 1.25 13.65
C LEU A 15 0.15 0.27 14.23
N GLN A 16 -0.40 0.58 15.41
CA GLN A 16 -1.33 -0.33 16.09
C GLN A 16 -2.59 -0.57 15.26
N THR A 17 -3.13 0.47 14.63
CA THR A 17 -4.30 0.36 13.77
C THR A 17 -3.99 -0.43 12.50
N ALA A 18 -2.84 -0.20 11.87
CA ALA A 18 -2.42 -0.95 10.69
C ALA A 18 -2.22 -2.44 11.01
N GLN A 19 -1.57 -2.76 12.14
CA GLN A 19 -1.40 -4.14 12.61
C GLN A 19 -2.73 -4.83 12.90
N LYS A 20 -3.68 -4.11 13.52
CA LYS A 20 -5.02 -4.64 13.76
C LYS A 20 -5.70 -5.03 12.43
N ILE A 21 -5.68 -4.14 11.44
CA ILE A 21 -6.30 -4.40 10.13
C ILE A 21 -5.58 -5.55 9.40
N ALA A 22 -4.25 -5.61 9.48
CA ALA A 22 -3.46 -6.71 8.93
C ALA A 22 -3.90 -8.07 9.51
N ASN A 23 -4.04 -8.16 10.84
CA ASN A 23 -4.46 -9.38 11.53
C ASN A 23 -5.92 -9.77 11.25
N GLU A 24 -6.79 -8.80 10.98
CA GLU A 24 -8.21 -9.02 10.63
C GLU A 24 -8.42 -9.39 9.15
N THR A 25 -7.36 -9.39 8.34
CA THR A 25 -7.43 -9.74 6.91
C THR A 25 -7.08 -11.20 6.70
N GLU A 26 -8.02 -12.01 6.21
CA GLU A 26 -7.87 -13.47 6.12
C GLU A 26 -7.21 -13.97 4.81
N ASN A 27 -7.29 -13.20 3.72
CA ASN A 27 -6.92 -13.68 2.37
C ASN A 27 -5.46 -13.41 1.98
N HIS A 28 -4.73 -12.62 2.77
CA HIS A 28 -3.37 -12.20 2.45
C HIS A 28 -2.50 -12.25 3.70
N PHE A 29 -1.21 -12.54 3.52
CA PHE A 29 -0.25 -12.40 4.61
C PHE A 29 0.25 -10.96 4.62
N ILE A 30 0.11 -10.27 5.75
CA ILE A 30 0.38 -8.84 5.84
C ILE A 30 1.29 -8.56 7.02
N ASP A 31 2.49 -8.10 6.71
CA ASP A 31 3.41 -7.55 7.69
C ASP A 31 3.32 -6.03 7.72
N VAL A 32 3.52 -5.45 8.91
CA VAL A 32 3.52 -3.99 9.09
C VAL A 32 4.87 -3.55 9.66
N LEU A 33 5.61 -2.82 8.84
CA LEU A 33 6.89 -2.23 9.20
C LEU A 33 6.71 -0.80 9.73
N LYS A 34 7.31 -0.55 10.89
CA LYS A 34 7.29 0.76 11.56
C LYS A 34 8.46 1.61 11.08
N ALA A 35 8.16 2.77 10.49
CA ALA A 35 9.12 3.82 10.25
C ALA A 35 9.33 4.69 11.50
N ALA A 36 10.56 5.19 11.71
CA ALA A 36 10.94 6.04 12.85
C ALA A 36 10.44 7.50 12.73
N ILE A 37 9.17 7.67 12.37
CA ILE A 37 8.48 8.96 12.21
C ILE A 37 7.11 8.91 12.86
N SER A 38 6.64 10.03 13.39
CA SER A 38 5.32 10.08 14.05
C SER A 38 4.17 9.86 13.07
N VAL A 39 4.18 10.58 11.95
CA VAL A 39 3.11 10.58 10.94
C VAL A 39 3.64 10.03 9.63
N SER A 40 2.93 9.07 9.06
CA SER A 40 3.35 8.31 7.88
C SER A 40 3.47 9.16 6.60
N ALA A 41 2.77 10.29 6.52
CA ALA A 41 2.88 11.25 5.41
C ALA A 41 4.28 11.87 5.26
N PHE A 42 5.09 11.88 6.33
CA PHE A 42 6.46 12.39 6.30
C PHE A 42 7.50 11.33 5.92
N LEU A 43 7.06 10.14 5.50
CA LEU A 43 7.96 9.11 5.01
C LEU A 43 8.66 9.60 3.74
N THR A 44 9.99 9.75 3.81
CA THR A 44 10.83 10.15 2.67
C THR A 44 11.30 8.95 1.87
N GLU A 45 11.73 9.17 0.63
CA GLU A 45 12.33 8.12 -0.20
C GLU A 45 13.59 7.54 0.46
N ASP A 46 14.48 8.39 1.00
CA ASP A 46 15.71 7.97 1.66
C ASP A 46 15.46 7.12 2.91
N LEU A 47 14.52 7.53 3.77
CA LEU A 47 14.15 6.75 4.95
C LEU A 47 13.53 5.41 4.56
N THR A 48 12.66 5.42 3.55
CA THR A 48 12.08 4.18 3.00
C THR A 48 13.16 3.25 2.49
N ASN A 49 14.12 3.79 1.73
CA ASN A 49 15.24 3.03 1.22
C ASN A 49 16.09 2.41 2.35
N GLN A 50 16.36 3.16 3.43
CA GLN A 50 17.09 2.63 4.59
C GLN A 50 16.34 1.47 5.24
N LEU A 51 15.04 1.63 5.48
CA LEU A 51 14.20 0.57 6.04
C LEU A 51 14.22 -0.69 5.15
N LEU A 52 14.04 -0.52 3.84
CA LEU A 52 14.00 -1.65 2.89
C LEU A 52 15.34 -2.39 2.75
N LEU A 53 16.48 -1.72 3.00
CA LEU A 53 17.80 -2.37 3.00
C LEU A 53 18.00 -3.32 4.19
N GLU A 54 17.28 -3.10 5.29
CA GLU A 54 17.36 -3.93 6.51
C GLU A 54 16.38 -5.11 6.47
N GLU A 55 15.44 -5.11 5.52
CA GLU A 55 14.37 -6.10 5.41
C GLU A 55 14.66 -7.22 4.40
N LYS A 56 14.14 -8.41 4.69
CA LYS A 56 14.18 -9.54 3.75
C LYS A 56 13.04 -9.42 2.74
N LEU A 57 13.25 -8.69 1.66
CA LEU A 57 12.18 -8.35 0.70
C LEU A 57 11.68 -9.53 -0.13
N ASN A 58 12.47 -10.59 -0.28
CA ASN A 58 12.15 -11.75 -1.11
C ASN A 58 10.93 -12.57 -0.63
N GLN A 59 10.43 -12.31 0.57
CA GLN A 59 9.22 -12.94 1.09
C GLN A 59 7.94 -12.21 0.70
N TYR A 60 8.03 -11.00 0.13
CA TYR A 60 6.89 -10.17 -0.21
C TYR A 60 6.68 -10.10 -1.71
N ASP A 61 5.41 -10.06 -2.12
CA ASP A 61 5.00 -9.85 -3.51
C ASP A 61 4.85 -8.35 -3.81
N ILE A 62 4.51 -7.55 -2.79
CA ILE A 62 4.30 -6.11 -2.92
C ILE A 62 4.55 -5.37 -1.61
N ILE A 63 5.06 -4.14 -1.73
CA ILE A 63 5.20 -3.19 -0.62
C ILE A 63 4.21 -2.04 -0.83
N LEU A 64 3.43 -1.72 0.20
CA LEU A 64 2.52 -0.59 0.23
C LEU A 64 3.06 0.52 1.12
N LEU A 65 3.19 1.70 0.53
CA LEU A 65 3.55 2.92 1.24
C LEU A 65 2.30 3.76 1.55
N PRO A 66 2.37 4.73 2.47
CA PRO A 66 1.23 5.61 2.76
C PRO A 66 0.80 6.40 1.52
N GLY A 67 -0.51 6.52 1.29
CA GLY A 67 -1.03 7.27 0.14
C GLY A 67 -0.71 8.78 0.17
N PHE A 68 -0.30 9.33 1.31
CA PHE A 68 0.05 10.75 1.45
C PHE A 68 1.50 11.09 1.11
N ILE A 69 2.35 10.11 0.80
CA ILE A 69 3.72 10.43 0.37
C ILE A 69 3.69 11.29 -0.91
N GLN A 70 4.54 12.30 -0.98
CA GLN A 70 4.55 13.26 -2.07
C GLN A 70 5.45 12.87 -3.25
N TRP A 71 6.31 11.87 -3.07
CA TRP A 71 7.27 11.41 -4.07
C TRP A 71 6.74 10.20 -4.85
N ASP A 72 7.44 9.85 -5.94
CA ASP A 72 7.16 8.73 -6.84
C ASP A 72 7.96 7.49 -6.41
N THR A 73 7.28 6.36 -6.20
CA THR A 73 7.94 5.14 -5.69
C THR A 73 8.72 4.36 -6.74
N SER A 74 8.67 4.75 -8.01
CA SER A 74 9.27 4.03 -9.15
C SER A 74 10.78 3.85 -9.01
N ASN A 75 11.47 4.81 -8.39
CA ASN A 75 12.92 4.72 -8.17
C ASN A 75 13.28 3.57 -7.23
N LEU A 76 12.55 3.42 -6.13
CA LEU A 76 12.76 2.31 -5.19
C LEU A 76 12.31 0.98 -5.79
N GLU A 77 11.19 0.96 -6.52
CA GLU A 77 10.72 -0.25 -7.22
C GLU A 77 11.78 -0.79 -8.18
N LYS A 78 12.40 0.09 -9.00
CA LYS A 78 13.52 -0.29 -9.86
C LYS A 78 14.72 -0.80 -9.07
N LYS A 79 15.04 -0.15 -7.95
CA LYS A 79 16.20 -0.50 -7.11
C LYS A 79 16.07 -1.87 -6.47
N PHE A 80 14.90 -2.16 -5.89
CA PHE A 80 14.66 -3.40 -5.15
C PHE A 80 14.06 -4.52 -6.01
N SER A 81 13.67 -4.22 -7.26
CA SER A 81 13.07 -5.18 -8.19
C SER A 81 11.83 -5.90 -7.62
N ILE A 82 11.05 -5.17 -6.82
CA ILE A 82 9.79 -5.61 -6.20
C ILE A 82 8.76 -4.49 -6.37
N PRO A 83 7.47 -4.78 -6.61
CA PRO A 83 6.43 -3.77 -6.63
C PRO A 83 6.40 -2.93 -5.35
N ILE A 84 6.51 -1.61 -5.49
CA ILE A 84 6.38 -0.64 -4.39
C ILE A 84 5.35 0.38 -4.81
N ARG A 85 4.17 0.35 -4.21
CA ARG A 85 3.04 1.18 -4.63
C ARG A 85 2.51 2.06 -3.52
N LYS A 86 1.82 3.14 -3.88
CA LYS A 86 1.06 3.95 -2.93
C LYS A 86 -0.20 3.21 -2.52
N GLY A 87 -0.30 2.91 -1.23
CA GLY A 87 -1.52 2.48 -0.57
C GLY A 87 -2.54 3.61 -0.41
N PRO A 88 -3.56 3.42 0.44
CA PRO A 88 -4.57 4.44 0.69
C PRO A 88 -4.02 5.57 1.56
N ARG A 89 -4.68 6.74 1.48
CA ARG A 89 -4.43 7.87 2.38
C ARG A 89 -4.89 7.58 3.81
N PHE A 90 -5.98 6.84 3.96
CA PHE A 90 -6.59 6.54 5.25
C PHE A 90 -6.62 5.02 5.49
N LEU A 91 -6.32 4.61 6.72
CA LEU A 91 -6.38 3.20 7.10
C LEU A 91 -7.79 2.62 7.03
N SER A 92 -8.84 3.45 7.14
CA SER A 92 -10.23 3.02 6.94
C SER A 92 -10.46 2.36 5.58
N ASP A 93 -9.71 2.78 4.56
CA ASP A 93 -9.85 2.26 3.21
C ASP A 93 -9.00 1.00 2.99
N LEU A 94 -8.06 0.69 3.90
CA LEU A 94 -7.07 -0.37 3.73
C LEU A 94 -7.74 -1.73 3.52
N HIS A 95 -8.80 -2.04 4.27
CA HIS A 95 -9.51 -3.31 4.10
C HIS A 95 -10.12 -3.47 2.70
N SER A 96 -10.69 -2.39 2.14
CA SER A 96 -11.24 -2.39 0.79
C SER A 96 -10.15 -2.51 -0.28
N ILE A 97 -9.00 -1.86 -0.07
CA ILE A 97 -7.84 -1.97 -0.97
C ILE A 97 -7.28 -3.38 -0.94
N LEU A 98 -7.07 -3.97 0.23
CA LEU A 98 -6.54 -5.33 0.38
C LEU A 98 -7.45 -6.36 -0.31
N LYS A 99 -8.77 -6.25 -0.16
CA LYS A 99 -9.74 -7.13 -0.83
C LYS A 99 -9.68 -7.10 -2.36
N LYS A 100 -9.19 -6.00 -2.94
CA LYS A 100 -9.13 -5.78 -4.39
C LYS A 100 -7.69 -5.65 -4.88
N VAL A 101 -6.70 -6.01 -4.08
CA VAL A 101 -5.28 -5.72 -4.37
C VAL A 101 -4.80 -6.43 -5.65
N GLU A 102 -5.40 -7.58 -5.97
CA GLU A 102 -5.13 -8.34 -7.21
C GLU A 102 -5.75 -7.68 -8.45
N ASP A 103 -6.91 -7.03 -8.30
CA ASP A 103 -7.66 -6.42 -9.40
C ASP A 103 -7.31 -4.94 -9.62
N LEU A 104 -6.86 -4.27 -8.56
CA LEU A 104 -6.57 -2.85 -8.56
C LEU A 104 -5.14 -2.63 -9.07
N ASN A 105 -5.01 -1.98 -10.23
CA ASN A 105 -3.74 -1.53 -10.77
C ASN A 105 -3.15 -0.40 -9.91
N LEU A 106 -2.54 -0.76 -8.79
CA LEU A 106 -1.90 0.15 -7.85
C LEU A 106 -0.77 0.97 -8.53
N SER A 107 -0.61 2.22 -8.11
CA SER A 107 0.26 3.19 -8.77
C SER A 107 1.45 3.61 -7.91
N ASN A 108 2.54 4.03 -8.56
CA ASN A 108 3.68 4.66 -7.89
C ASN A 108 3.43 6.12 -7.50
N THR A 109 2.43 6.76 -8.10
CA THR A 109 2.19 8.21 -7.98
C THR A 109 0.80 8.54 -7.44
N ILE A 110 -0.20 7.73 -7.79
CA ILE A 110 -1.62 7.92 -7.41
C ILE A 110 -1.95 7.07 -6.18
N PRO A 111 -2.56 7.63 -5.13
CA PRO A 111 -2.97 6.86 -3.95
C PRO A 111 -4.06 5.83 -4.26
N ALA A 112 -3.99 4.66 -3.62
CA ALA A 112 -4.92 3.56 -3.89
C ALA A 112 -6.40 3.92 -3.69
N CYS A 113 -6.71 4.80 -2.74
CA CYS A 113 -8.08 5.25 -2.49
C CYS A 113 -8.67 6.06 -3.66
N ASP A 114 -7.83 6.73 -4.46
CA ASP A 114 -8.30 7.47 -5.64
C ASP A 114 -8.54 6.49 -6.80
N LEU A 115 -7.64 5.53 -6.99
CA LEU A 115 -7.81 4.46 -7.99
C LEU A 115 -9.09 3.65 -7.75
N LEU A 116 -9.41 3.36 -6.48
CA LEU A 116 -10.63 2.66 -6.11
C LEU A 116 -11.89 3.45 -6.48
N LYS A 117 -11.86 4.78 -6.39
CA LYS A 117 -12.99 5.65 -6.79
C LYS A 117 -13.18 5.65 -8.29
N PHE A 118 -12.11 5.84 -9.06
CA PHE A 118 -12.17 5.82 -10.52
C PHE A 118 -12.72 4.48 -11.03
N SER A 119 -12.25 3.37 -10.46
CA SER A 119 -12.79 2.04 -10.79
C SER A 119 -14.29 1.91 -10.52
N GLY A 120 -14.82 2.54 -9.46
CA GLY A 120 -16.25 2.54 -9.19
C GLY A 120 -17.06 3.44 -10.13
N GLU A 121 -16.50 4.58 -10.54
CA GLU A 121 -17.10 5.51 -11.49
C GLU A 121 -17.20 4.86 -12.88
N ASP A 122 -16.13 4.21 -13.35
CA ASP A 122 -16.11 3.48 -14.62
C ASP A 122 -17.19 2.39 -14.65
N GLN A 123 -17.31 1.62 -13.57
CA GLN A 123 -18.35 0.59 -13.42
C GLN A 123 -19.77 1.18 -13.47
N TYR A 124 -19.99 2.34 -12.84
CA TYR A 124 -21.29 3.01 -12.88
C TYR A 124 -21.64 3.46 -14.30
N GLU A 125 -20.70 4.04 -15.03
CA GLU A 125 -20.93 4.47 -16.41
C GLU A 125 -21.29 3.30 -17.34
N GLU A 126 -20.64 2.14 -17.17
CA GLU A 126 -20.97 0.92 -17.93
C GLU A 126 -22.38 0.41 -17.63
N ILE A 127 -22.83 0.50 -16.38
CA ILE A 127 -24.19 0.07 -15.98
C ILE A 127 -25.25 1.02 -16.55
N VAL A 128 -25.01 2.33 -16.54
CA VAL A 128 -26.00 3.33 -17.00
C VAL A 128 -26.11 3.41 -18.52
N LYS A 129 -25.05 3.07 -19.27
CA LYS A 129 -25.05 3.08 -20.74
C LYS A 129 -25.70 1.83 -21.37
N ASN A 130 -25.97 0.78 -20.59
CA ASN A 130 -26.67 -0.44 -21.01
C ASN A 130 -28.15 -0.42 -20.59
#